data_AF-A0A9D2TP97-F1
#
_entry.id   AF-A0A9D2TP97-F1
#
_cell.length_a   1.000
_cell.length_b   1.000
_cell.length_c   1.000
_cell.angle_alpha   90.00
_cell.angle_beta   90.00
_cell.angle_gamma   90.00
#
_symmetry.space_group_name_H-M   'P 1'
#
loop_
_entity.id
_entity.type
_entity.pdbx_description
1 polymer ?
#
loop_
_entity_poly.entity_id
_entity_poly.type
_entity_poly.pdbx_seq_one_letter_code
_entity_poly.pdbx_strand_id
1 'polypeptide(L)'
;MLSYRGAGVLFFLSGIFSCIGQAAAFIRWQGLYSITDNRLADFTVTECQVLRDSVGTRYVCNPAHVVTNTSYAIAGVLLIVAGAVIAASAQREGHTTLGLVVPLVVGSGVFYTAAALVPYNVGRLGHDVLMLFFALTVWTLMALLAGLGSYRRAAGADPSPLIYGAYIPLTKMMLSVSVLGMLTLMSLGSNGFPGAYERIAFDTITFWLIIIGTGMYSLGGAADQESRRVAEMEAQWGVGPGVKASPGATGSTELTEPTESTESAGSAGSAGSAGSAGSTGSTAEEK
;
A
#
# COMPACT_ATOMS: atom_id res chain seq x y z
N MET A 1 13.43 4.23 -21.32
CA MET A 1 12.08 3.77 -20.92
C MET A 1 11.87 3.99 -19.41
N LEU A 2 12.20 5.17 -18.87
CA LEU A 2 11.81 5.51 -17.50
C LEU A 2 10.37 5.98 -17.55
N SER A 3 9.46 5.16 -17.03
CA SER A 3 8.05 5.47 -16.82
C SER A 3 7.64 4.95 -15.45
N TYR A 4 6.47 5.39 -14.94
CA TYR A 4 5.94 4.88 -13.67
C TYR A 4 5.74 3.36 -13.65
N ARG A 5 5.64 2.72 -14.82
CA ARG A 5 5.63 1.25 -14.94
C ARG A 5 6.93 0.64 -14.44
N GLY A 6 8.07 1.25 -14.77
CA GLY A 6 9.37 0.83 -14.27
C GLY A 6 9.44 0.91 -12.75
N ALA A 7 8.92 1.99 -12.17
CA ALA A 7 8.80 2.11 -10.71
C ALA A 7 7.88 1.01 -10.13
N GLY A 8 6.73 0.74 -10.77
CA GLY A 8 5.81 -0.33 -10.36
C GLY A 8 6.47 -1.71 -10.30
N VAL A 9 7.30 -2.06 -11.29
CA VAL A 9 8.08 -3.30 -11.30
C VAL A 9 9.05 -3.34 -10.11
N LEU A 10 9.71 -2.23 -9.80
CA LEU A 10 10.66 -2.16 -8.68
C LEU A 10 9.95 -2.30 -7.32
N PHE A 11 8.76 -1.72 -7.14
CA PHE A 11 7.91 -1.92 -5.95
C PHE A 11 7.52 -3.40 -5.79
N PHE A 12 7.06 -4.02 -6.88
CA PHE A 12 6.70 -5.43 -6.88
C PHE A 12 7.90 -6.31 -6.50
N LEU A 13 9.04 -6.13 -7.17
CA LEU A 13 10.26 -6.88 -6.91
C LEU A 13 10.76 -6.67 -5.48
N SER A 14 10.68 -5.45 -4.93
CA SER A 14 11.01 -5.18 -3.54
C SER A 14 10.20 -6.09 -2.60
N GLY A 15 8.89 -6.16 -2.77
CA GLY A 15 8.05 -7.05 -1.96
C GLY A 15 8.38 -8.53 -2.14
N ILE A 16 8.68 -8.97 -3.36
CA ILE A 16 9.10 -10.35 -3.64
C ILE A 16 10.41 -10.70 -2.95
N PHE A 17 11.43 -9.83 -3.00
CA PHE A 17 12.69 -10.05 -2.30
C PHE A 17 12.49 -10.12 -0.77
N SER A 18 11.64 -9.28 -0.20
CA SER A 18 11.25 -9.40 1.22
C SER A 18 10.64 -10.77 1.52
N CYS A 19 9.70 -11.26 0.69
CA CYS A 19 9.12 -12.60 0.85
C CYS A 19 10.15 -13.73 0.72
N ILE A 20 11.10 -13.63 -0.21
CA ILE A 20 12.19 -14.60 -0.38
C ILE A 20 13.04 -14.66 0.90
N GLY A 21 13.42 -13.51 1.46
CA GLY A 21 14.19 -13.43 2.69
C GLY A 21 13.48 -14.08 3.88
N GLN A 22 12.17 -13.83 4.01
CA GLN A 22 11.33 -14.46 5.03
C GLN A 22 11.20 -15.97 4.84
N ALA A 23 10.90 -16.43 3.62
CA ALA A 23 10.75 -17.85 3.31
C ALA A 23 12.06 -18.61 3.58
N ALA A 24 13.21 -18.04 3.22
CA ALA A 24 14.51 -18.62 3.50
C ALA A 24 14.75 -18.77 5.01
N ALA A 25 14.43 -17.75 5.81
CA ALA A 25 14.54 -17.80 7.26
C ALA A 25 13.63 -18.88 7.87
N PHE A 26 12.38 -18.94 7.44
CA PHE A 26 11.41 -19.94 7.89
C PHE A 26 11.86 -21.38 7.58
N ILE A 27 12.26 -21.64 6.34
CA ILE A 27 12.65 -22.98 5.88
C ILE A 27 13.92 -23.47 6.60
N ARG A 28 14.85 -22.56 6.90
CA ARG A 28 16.15 -22.89 7.48
C ARG A 28 16.21 -22.69 8.99
N TRP A 29 15.10 -22.32 9.64
CA TRP A 29 15.06 -22.08 11.07
C TRP A 29 15.47 -23.32 11.86
N GLN A 30 16.29 -23.14 12.90
CA GLN A 30 16.70 -24.23 13.79
C GLN A 30 16.12 -24.03 15.20
N GLY A 31 15.46 -25.06 15.72
CA GLY A 31 14.71 -25.00 16.96
C GLY A 31 13.20 -24.82 16.73
N LEU A 32 12.46 -24.57 17.81
CA LEU A 32 11.01 -24.34 17.74
C LEU A 32 10.75 -22.90 17.28
N TYR A 33 10.19 -22.75 16.08
CA TYR A 33 9.68 -21.47 15.59
C TYR A 33 8.22 -21.28 16.04
N SER A 34 7.94 -20.14 16.67
CA SER A 34 6.60 -19.73 17.07
C SER A 34 6.22 -18.44 16.35
N ILE A 35 5.09 -18.43 15.62
CA ILE A 35 4.60 -17.21 14.92
C ILE A 35 4.24 -16.12 15.95
N THR A 36 3.77 -16.50 17.13
CA THR A 36 3.33 -15.56 18.17
C THR A 36 4.50 -14.97 18.95
N ASP A 37 5.56 -15.74 19.17
CA ASP A 37 6.65 -15.36 20.05
C ASP A 37 7.91 -14.93 19.30
N ASN A 38 8.21 -15.55 18.16
CA ASN A 38 9.33 -15.16 17.31
C ASN A 38 8.94 -13.99 16.41
N ARG A 39 9.75 -12.96 16.51
CA ARG A 39 9.63 -11.68 15.83
C ARG A 39 10.14 -11.76 14.40
N LEU A 40 9.63 -10.88 13.55
CA LEU A 40 10.16 -10.74 12.19
C LEU A 40 11.61 -10.23 12.24
N ALA A 41 11.94 -9.38 13.22
CA ALA A 41 13.30 -8.92 13.47
C ALA A 41 14.28 -10.06 13.78
N ASP A 42 13.79 -11.19 14.35
CA ASP A 42 14.62 -12.35 14.68
C ASP A 42 15.22 -13.02 13.44
N PHE A 43 14.62 -12.82 12.27
CA PHE A 43 15.16 -13.31 11.01
C PHE A 43 16.49 -12.66 10.63
N THR A 44 16.83 -11.51 11.22
CA THR A 44 18.08 -10.81 10.92
C THR A 44 19.26 -11.21 11.80
N VAL A 45 19.02 -12.05 12.82
CA VAL A 45 20.03 -12.43 13.81
C VAL A 45 21.10 -13.33 13.17
N THR A 46 22.38 -12.97 13.37
CA THR A 46 23.52 -13.67 12.75
C THR A 46 24.00 -14.91 13.50
N GLU A 47 23.66 -15.02 14.78
CA GLU A 47 24.16 -16.07 15.67
C GLU A 47 23.04 -16.69 16.50
N CYS A 48 23.11 -18.00 16.71
CA CYS A 48 22.13 -18.72 17.50
C CYS A 48 22.31 -18.42 18.99
N GLN A 49 21.29 -17.82 19.61
CA GLN A 49 21.39 -17.33 20.99
C GLN A 49 20.03 -17.23 21.67
N VAL A 50 20.06 -17.10 23.00
CA VAL A 50 18.87 -16.73 23.78
C VAL A 50 18.80 -15.20 23.86
N LEU A 51 17.86 -14.61 23.13
CA LEU A 51 17.55 -13.19 23.23
C LEU A 51 16.71 -12.93 24.47
N ARG A 52 17.10 -11.89 25.23
CA ARG A 52 16.36 -11.34 26.37
C ARG A 52 16.18 -9.86 26.11
N ASP A 53 14.98 -9.46 25.74
CA ASP A 53 14.62 -8.07 25.43
C ASP A 53 13.31 -7.70 26.12
N SER A 54 12.79 -6.49 25.82
CA SER A 54 11.55 -5.98 26.41
C SER A 54 10.30 -6.76 26.01
N VAL A 55 10.37 -7.64 25.00
CA VAL A 55 9.23 -8.45 24.56
C VAL A 55 9.28 -9.88 25.09
N GLY A 56 10.41 -10.31 25.68
CA GLY A 56 10.51 -11.59 26.39
C GLY A 56 11.84 -12.30 26.21
N THR A 57 11.89 -13.54 26.68
CA THR A 57 13.04 -14.44 26.47
C THR A 57 12.69 -15.47 25.42
N ARG A 58 13.49 -15.57 24.34
CA ARG A 58 13.28 -16.54 23.27
C ARG A 58 14.60 -17.01 22.67
N TYR A 59 14.62 -18.25 22.20
CA TYR A 59 15.74 -18.80 21.45
C TYR A 59 15.56 -18.46 19.97
N VAL A 60 16.62 -17.94 19.34
CA VAL A 60 16.63 -17.57 17.92
C VAL A 60 17.82 -18.22 17.24
N CYS A 61 17.61 -18.78 16.05
CA CYS A 61 18.67 -19.42 15.28
C CYS A 61 18.28 -19.45 13.80
N ASN A 62 18.76 -18.45 13.04
CA ASN A 62 18.60 -18.36 11.60
C ASN A 62 19.95 -18.59 10.88
N PRO A 63 20.26 -19.83 10.45
CA PRO A 63 21.46 -20.09 9.64
C PRO A 63 21.38 -19.46 8.23
N ALA A 64 20.20 -19.03 7.77
CA ALA A 64 20.01 -18.35 6.49
C ALA A 64 20.04 -16.82 6.61
N HIS A 65 20.52 -16.25 7.72
CA HIS A 65 20.53 -14.79 7.94
C HIS A 65 21.23 -14.01 6.82
N VAL A 66 22.27 -14.56 6.18
CA VAL A 66 22.93 -13.93 5.03
C VAL A 66 21.95 -13.72 3.88
N VAL A 67 21.15 -14.75 3.55
CA VAL A 67 20.13 -14.66 2.49
C VAL A 67 19.03 -13.69 2.90
N THR A 68 18.56 -13.76 4.15
CA THR A 68 17.50 -12.87 4.65
C THR A 68 17.94 -11.40 4.64
N ASN A 69 19.08 -11.07 5.23
CA ASN A 69 19.60 -9.70 5.29
C ASN A 69 19.93 -9.16 3.90
N THR A 70 20.53 -9.98 3.03
CA THR A 70 20.81 -9.56 1.64
C THR A 70 19.51 -9.29 0.88
N SER A 71 18.49 -10.13 1.06
CA SER A 71 17.19 -9.94 0.39
C SER A 71 16.49 -8.67 0.87
N TYR A 72 16.52 -8.37 2.16
CA TYR A 72 15.99 -7.11 2.70
C TYR A 72 16.79 -5.88 2.22
N ALA A 73 18.12 -5.99 2.16
CA ALA A 73 18.96 -4.92 1.62
C ALA A 73 18.67 -4.65 0.13
N ILE A 74 18.54 -5.71 -0.69
CA ILE A 74 18.15 -5.59 -2.10
C ILE A 74 16.76 -4.96 -2.22
N ALA A 75 15.80 -5.38 -1.41
CA ALA A 75 14.46 -4.79 -1.40
C ALA A 75 14.51 -3.28 -1.10
N GLY A 76 15.26 -2.86 -0.07
CA GLY A 76 15.47 -1.44 0.22
C GLY A 76 16.13 -0.67 -0.94
N VAL A 77 17.16 -1.24 -1.58
CA VAL A 77 17.82 -0.64 -2.76
C VAL A 77 16.83 -0.49 -3.92
N LEU A 78 15.97 -1.49 -4.17
CA LEU A 78 14.94 -1.41 -5.21
C LEU A 78 13.97 -0.25 -4.97
N LEU A 79 13.60 0.03 -3.71
CA LEU A 79 12.79 1.21 -3.36
C LEU A 79 13.53 2.52 -3.64
N ILE A 80 14.83 2.61 -3.32
CA ILE A 80 15.65 3.80 -3.64
C ILE A 80 15.64 4.06 -5.16
N VAL A 81 15.88 3.01 -5.96
CA VAL A 81 15.86 3.11 -7.43
C VAL A 81 14.46 3.46 -7.93
N ALA A 82 13.40 2.92 -7.33
CA ALA A 82 12.02 3.26 -7.68
C ALA A 82 11.74 4.75 -7.46
N GLY A 83 12.19 5.31 -6.34
CA GLY A 83 12.10 6.75 -6.05
C GLY A 83 12.82 7.60 -7.09
N ALA A 84 14.03 7.20 -7.51
CA ALA A 84 14.78 7.88 -8.57
C ALA A 84 14.04 7.81 -9.93
N VAL A 85 13.44 6.66 -10.26
CA VAL A 85 12.64 6.50 -11.49
C VAL A 85 11.39 7.38 -11.48
N ILE A 86 10.70 7.47 -10.34
CA ILE A 86 9.54 8.37 -10.16
C ILE A 86 10.00 9.83 -10.33
N ALA A 87 11.11 10.23 -9.71
CA ALA A 87 11.64 11.60 -9.83
C ALA A 87 11.96 11.97 -11.28
N ALA A 88 12.68 11.08 -11.99
CA ALA A 88 13.02 11.30 -13.39
C ALA A 88 11.79 11.34 -14.30
N SER A 89 10.77 10.53 -14.03
CA SER A 89 9.51 10.53 -14.81
C SER A 89 8.72 11.82 -14.55
N ALA A 90 8.59 12.23 -13.29
CA ALA A 90 7.90 13.46 -12.88
C ALA A 90 8.52 14.72 -13.50
N GLN A 91 9.84 14.79 -13.57
CA GLN A 91 10.56 15.91 -14.21
C GLN A 91 10.27 16.02 -15.70
N ARG A 92 10.15 14.89 -16.41
CA ARG A 92 9.88 14.88 -17.86
C ARG A 92 8.46 15.28 -18.19
N GLU A 93 7.52 15.01 -17.30
CA GLU A 93 6.09 15.29 -17.48
C GLU A 93 5.64 16.61 -16.82
N GLY A 94 6.52 17.29 -16.07
CA GLY A 94 6.18 18.53 -15.38
C GLY A 94 5.27 18.36 -14.16
N HIS A 95 5.17 17.15 -13.61
CA HIS A 95 4.28 16.84 -12.48
C HIS A 95 4.89 17.26 -11.13
N THR A 96 4.71 18.54 -10.75
CA THR A 96 5.19 19.08 -9.46
C THR A 96 4.54 18.43 -8.23
N THR A 97 3.33 17.88 -8.38
CA THR A 97 2.58 17.22 -7.29
C THR A 97 3.24 15.96 -6.71
N LEU A 98 4.26 15.41 -7.38
CA LEU A 98 5.00 14.23 -6.93
C LEU A 98 6.20 14.56 -6.02
N GLY A 99 6.44 15.83 -5.71
CA GLY A 99 7.58 16.27 -4.91
C GLY A 99 7.65 15.63 -3.51
N LEU A 100 6.51 15.29 -2.91
CA LEU A 100 6.46 14.64 -1.59
C LEU A 100 6.58 13.11 -1.65
N VAL A 101 6.25 12.49 -2.80
CA VAL A 101 6.28 11.03 -2.95
C VAL A 101 7.72 10.52 -3.03
N VAL A 102 8.56 11.18 -3.83
CA VAL A 102 9.97 10.80 -4.04
C VAL A 102 10.75 10.65 -2.73
N PRO A 103 10.82 11.65 -1.82
CA PRO A 103 11.59 11.53 -0.60
C PRO A 103 11.05 10.45 0.35
N LEU A 104 9.74 10.18 0.36
CA LEU A 104 9.16 9.09 1.16
C LEU A 104 9.57 7.72 0.64
N VAL A 105 9.58 7.53 -0.68
CA VAL A 105 10.01 6.27 -1.32
C VAL A 105 11.51 6.05 -1.13
N VAL A 106 12.33 7.07 -1.37
CA VAL A 106 13.79 6.98 -1.16
C VAL A 106 14.11 6.78 0.32
N GLY A 107 13.47 7.53 1.21
CA GLY A 107 13.65 7.41 2.66
C GLY A 107 13.32 6.02 3.18
N SER A 108 12.18 5.46 2.77
CA SER A 108 11.81 4.08 3.14
C SER A 108 12.85 3.05 2.66
N GLY A 109 13.34 3.18 1.43
CA GLY A 109 14.41 2.32 0.91
C GLY A 109 15.73 2.44 1.69
N VAL A 110 16.13 3.66 2.06
CA VAL A 110 17.33 3.91 2.89
C VAL A 110 17.20 3.26 4.26
N PHE A 111 16.09 3.51 4.96
CA PHE A 111 15.86 2.94 6.30
C PHE A 111 15.78 1.42 6.27
N TYR A 112 15.13 0.84 5.25
CA TYR A 112 15.01 -0.60 5.13
C TYR A 112 16.36 -1.27 4.82
N THR A 113 17.14 -0.67 3.92
CA THR A 113 18.51 -1.13 3.62
C THR A 113 19.38 -1.05 4.87
N ALA A 114 19.36 0.07 5.59
CA ALA A 114 20.13 0.25 6.81
C ALA A 114 19.72 -0.76 7.90
N ALA A 115 18.43 -1.01 8.09
CA ALA A 115 17.94 -2.02 9.05
C ALA A 115 18.45 -3.43 8.70
N ALA A 116 18.51 -3.77 7.41
CA ALA A 116 19.05 -5.05 6.94
C ALA A 116 20.56 -5.19 7.18
N LEU A 117 21.30 -4.07 7.15
CA LEU A 117 22.75 -4.02 7.41
C LEU A 117 23.10 -3.97 8.91
N VAL A 118 22.12 -3.73 9.78
CA VAL A 118 22.28 -3.75 11.24
C VAL A 118 21.50 -4.93 11.80
N PRO A 119 22.10 -6.14 11.86
CA PRO A 119 21.47 -7.30 12.47
C PRO A 119 20.96 -7.02 13.87
N TYR A 120 19.80 -7.60 14.21
CA TYR A 120 19.15 -7.36 15.49
C TYR A 120 20.05 -7.64 16.70
N ASN A 121 20.85 -8.71 16.67
CA ASN A 121 21.76 -9.06 17.76
C ASN A 121 22.98 -8.13 17.90
N VAL A 122 23.37 -7.41 16.83
CA VAL A 122 24.50 -6.48 16.85
C VAL A 122 24.09 -5.11 17.39
N GLY A 123 22.89 -4.64 17.04
CA GLY A 123 22.41 -3.32 17.42
C GLY A 123 20.89 -3.24 17.51
N ARG A 124 20.31 -3.83 18.56
CA ARG A 124 18.84 -3.91 18.77
C ARG A 124 18.13 -2.58 18.60
N LEU A 125 18.58 -1.56 19.35
CA LEU A 125 17.98 -0.23 19.31
C LEU A 125 18.09 0.40 17.91
N GLY A 126 19.25 0.26 17.26
CA GLY A 126 19.46 0.77 15.91
C GLY A 126 18.52 0.10 14.90
N HIS A 127 18.43 -1.22 14.95
CA HIS A 127 17.52 -1.99 14.10
C HIS A 127 16.05 -1.59 14.31
N ASP A 128 15.58 -1.57 15.57
CA ASP A 128 14.18 -1.22 15.89
C ASP A 128 13.84 0.21 15.45
N VAL A 129 14.75 1.18 15.67
CA VAL A 129 14.57 2.57 15.23
C VAL A 129 14.53 2.68 13.71
N LEU A 130 15.42 2.01 12.99
CA LEU A 130 15.44 2.01 11.53
C LEU A 130 14.17 1.37 10.95
N MET A 131 13.71 0.26 11.52
CA MET A 131 12.45 -0.39 11.11
C MET A 131 11.23 0.48 11.41
N LEU A 132 11.24 1.23 12.52
CA LEU A 132 10.19 2.21 12.83
C LEU A 132 10.16 3.34 11.80
N PHE A 133 11.32 3.92 11.44
CA PHE A 133 11.38 4.96 10.41
C PHE A 133 10.98 4.44 9.02
N PHE A 134 11.34 3.21 8.69
CA PHE A 134 10.82 2.52 7.50
C PHE A 134 9.29 2.45 7.53
N ALA A 135 8.69 1.96 8.63
CA ALA A 135 7.23 1.90 8.77
C ALA A 135 6.57 3.28 8.64
N LEU A 136 7.08 4.29 9.34
CA LEU A 136 6.54 5.66 9.32
C LEU A 136 6.58 6.28 7.91
N THR A 137 7.69 6.11 7.19
CA THR A 137 7.82 6.64 5.82
C THR A 137 6.86 5.94 4.87
N VAL A 138 6.71 4.61 4.95
CA VAL A 138 5.75 3.86 4.13
C VAL A 138 4.31 4.19 4.50
N TRP A 139 3.95 4.30 5.78
CA TRP A 139 2.61 4.69 6.19
C TRP A 139 2.25 6.10 5.73
N THR A 140 3.19 7.03 5.82
CA THR A 140 3.02 8.39 5.30
C THR A 140 2.80 8.37 3.79
N LEU A 141 3.55 7.54 3.07
CA LEU A 141 3.36 7.33 1.63
C LEU A 141 1.97 6.76 1.33
N MET A 142 1.54 5.70 2.03
CA MET A 142 0.21 5.11 1.88
C MET A 142 -0.91 6.12 2.14
N ALA A 143 -0.79 6.89 3.23
CA ALA A 143 -1.75 7.93 3.61
C ALA A 143 -1.80 9.05 2.57
N LEU A 144 -0.65 9.51 2.08
CA LEU A 144 -0.54 10.53 1.04
C LEU A 144 -1.20 10.07 -0.25
N LEU A 145 -0.87 8.87 -0.74
CA LEU A 145 -1.45 8.32 -1.96
C LEU A 145 -2.97 8.13 -1.84
N ALA A 146 -3.44 7.54 -0.75
CA ALA A 146 -4.86 7.36 -0.51
C ALA A 146 -5.61 8.69 -0.34
N GLY A 147 -4.99 9.68 0.31
CA GLY A 147 -5.53 11.02 0.50
C GLY A 147 -5.66 11.79 -0.82
N LEU A 148 -4.59 11.85 -1.62
CA LEU A 148 -4.58 12.48 -2.94
C LEU A 148 -5.59 11.82 -3.88
N GLY A 149 -5.66 10.49 -3.89
CA GLY A 149 -6.64 9.76 -4.70
C GLY A 149 -8.08 10.04 -4.28
N SER A 150 -8.35 10.14 -2.97
CA SER A 150 -9.69 10.47 -2.45
C SER A 150 -10.09 11.90 -2.79
N TYR A 151 -9.17 12.86 -2.62
CA TYR A 151 -9.40 14.27 -2.90
C TYR A 151 -9.70 14.50 -4.39
N ARG A 152 -8.89 13.96 -5.29
CA ARG A 152 -9.09 14.09 -6.75
C ARG A 152 -10.42 13.48 -7.19
N ARG A 153 -10.78 12.31 -6.65
CA ARG A 153 -12.08 11.67 -6.93
C ARG A 153 -13.26 12.54 -6.50
N ALA A 154 -13.17 13.17 -5.33
CA ALA A 154 -14.22 14.06 -4.84
C ALA A 154 -14.31 15.36 -5.65
N ALA A 155 -13.17 15.86 -6.14
CA ALA A 155 -13.09 17.07 -6.95
C ALA A 155 -13.49 16.84 -8.42
N GLY A 156 -13.78 15.60 -8.85
CA GLY A 156 -13.99 15.27 -10.26
C GLY A 156 -12.75 15.50 -11.13
N ALA A 157 -11.56 15.58 -10.53
CA ALA A 157 -10.31 15.82 -11.22
C ALA A 157 -9.76 14.53 -11.85
N ASP A 158 -8.84 14.68 -12.79
CA ASP A 158 -8.20 13.56 -13.46
C ASP A 158 -7.56 12.58 -12.47
N PRO A 159 -7.70 11.26 -12.72
CA PRO A 159 -7.17 10.22 -11.84
C PRO A 159 -5.66 10.41 -11.60
N SER A 160 -5.23 10.10 -10.38
CA SER A 160 -3.81 10.15 -10.03
C SER A 160 -3.04 9.07 -10.83
N PRO A 161 -1.86 9.39 -11.40
CA PRO A 161 -1.07 8.41 -12.15
C PRO A 161 -0.55 7.26 -11.27
N LEU A 162 -0.53 7.44 -9.93
CA LEU A 162 0.01 6.45 -8.99
C LEU A 162 -1.04 5.51 -8.39
N ILE A 163 -2.27 5.98 -8.17
CA ILE A 163 -3.30 5.19 -7.50
C ILE A 163 -4.70 5.63 -7.97
N TYR A 164 -5.53 4.65 -8.34
CA TYR A 164 -6.91 4.93 -8.75
C TYR A 164 -7.89 3.86 -8.28
N GLY A 165 -9.18 4.20 -8.28
CA GLY A 165 -10.28 3.24 -8.17
C GLY A 165 -10.24 2.40 -6.89
N ALA A 166 -10.27 1.07 -7.05
CA ALA A 166 -10.32 0.11 -5.96
C ALA A 166 -9.04 0.08 -5.09
N TYR A 167 -7.91 0.55 -5.60
CA TYR A 167 -6.65 0.58 -4.84
C TYR A 167 -6.68 1.61 -3.70
N ILE A 168 -7.51 2.65 -3.79
CA ILE A 168 -7.65 3.68 -2.74
C ILE A 168 -8.22 3.07 -1.44
N PRO A 169 -9.44 2.47 -1.43
CA PRO A 169 -9.95 1.85 -0.20
C PRO A 169 -9.09 0.68 0.28
N LEU A 170 -8.49 -0.08 -0.64
CA LEU A 170 -7.56 -1.16 -0.29
C LEU A 170 -6.32 -0.64 0.45
N THR A 171 -5.70 0.44 -0.05
CA THR A 171 -4.54 1.07 0.61
C THR A 171 -4.91 1.60 1.99
N LYS A 172 -6.10 2.20 2.16
CA LYS A 172 -6.59 2.64 3.48
C LYS A 172 -6.76 1.47 4.43
N MET A 173 -7.35 0.36 3.98
CA MET A 173 -7.53 -0.84 4.79
C MET A 173 -6.17 -1.40 5.25
N MET A 174 -5.22 -1.58 4.32
CA MET A 174 -3.89 -2.11 4.63
C MET A 174 -3.11 -1.18 5.56
N LEU A 175 -3.21 0.14 5.36
CA LEU A 175 -2.62 1.13 6.26
C LEU A 175 -3.17 0.96 7.68
N SER A 176 -4.49 0.90 7.83
CA SER A 176 -5.13 0.72 9.14
C SER A 176 -4.72 -0.57 9.82
N VAL A 177 -4.68 -1.69 9.09
CA VAL A 177 -4.24 -3.00 9.61
C VAL A 177 -2.78 -2.95 10.08
N SER A 178 -1.91 -2.36 9.27
CA SER A 178 -0.47 -2.26 9.58
C SER A 178 -0.21 -1.37 10.80
N VAL A 179 -0.84 -0.19 10.86
CA VAL A 179 -0.74 0.74 11.99
C VAL A 179 -1.30 0.10 13.27
N LEU A 180 -2.46 -0.58 13.17
CA LEU A 180 -3.05 -1.27 14.32
C LEU A 180 -2.11 -2.37 14.84
N GLY A 181 -1.50 -3.17 13.95
CA GLY A 181 -0.50 -4.17 14.32
C GLY A 181 0.65 -3.57 15.13
N MET A 182 1.21 -2.44 14.69
CA MET A 182 2.29 -1.78 15.43
C MET A 182 1.82 -1.18 16.76
N LEU A 183 0.67 -0.51 16.80
CA LEU A 183 0.13 0.05 18.04
C LEU A 183 -0.14 -1.05 19.07
N THR A 184 -0.66 -2.19 18.62
CA THR A 184 -0.88 -3.36 19.47
C THR A 184 0.43 -3.96 19.96
N LEU A 185 1.46 -4.06 19.12
CA LEU A 185 2.81 -4.47 19.52
C LEU A 185 3.38 -3.55 20.62
N MET A 186 3.28 -2.23 20.44
CA MET A 186 3.78 -1.24 21.40
C MET A 186 2.99 -1.23 22.71
N SER A 187 1.68 -1.48 22.66
CA SER A 187 0.79 -1.40 23.82
C SER A 187 0.82 -2.66 24.69
N LEU A 188 0.89 -3.84 24.07
CA LEU A 188 0.89 -5.12 24.78
C LEU A 188 2.29 -5.61 25.13
N GLY A 189 3.31 -5.24 24.34
CA GLY A 189 4.71 -5.62 24.59
C GLY A 189 4.87 -7.12 24.84
N SER A 190 5.49 -7.48 25.97
CA SER A 190 5.71 -8.86 26.40
C SER A 190 4.44 -9.61 26.86
N ASN A 191 3.33 -8.90 27.12
CA ASN A 191 2.10 -9.51 27.63
C ASN A 191 1.19 -10.05 26.51
N GLY A 192 1.57 -9.87 25.25
CA GLY A 192 0.79 -10.29 24.09
C GLY A 192 1.54 -11.28 23.18
N PHE A 193 1.23 -11.21 21.88
CA PHE A 193 1.87 -12.01 20.83
C PHE A 193 2.77 -11.11 19.97
N PRO A 194 3.96 -10.71 20.47
CA PRO A 194 4.79 -9.70 19.83
C PRO A 194 5.19 -10.09 18.39
N GLY A 195 5.44 -11.38 18.14
CA GLY A 195 5.75 -11.88 16.80
C GLY A 195 4.57 -11.73 15.83
N ALA A 196 3.35 -12.03 16.27
CA ALA A 196 2.16 -11.91 15.43
C ALA A 196 1.85 -10.44 15.09
N TYR A 197 1.95 -9.54 16.08
CA TYR A 197 1.66 -8.12 15.86
C TYR A 197 2.70 -7.43 14.97
N GLU A 198 3.98 -7.76 15.12
CA GLU A 198 5.03 -7.27 14.23
C GLU A 198 4.83 -7.75 12.79
N ARG A 199 4.41 -9.02 12.59
CA ARG A 199 4.04 -9.56 11.28
C ARG A 199 2.86 -8.84 10.67
N ILE A 200 1.79 -8.63 11.43
CA ILE A 200 0.64 -7.84 10.96
C ILE A 200 1.09 -6.44 10.49
N ALA A 201 2.01 -5.81 11.21
CA ALA A 201 2.55 -4.51 10.82
C ALA A 201 3.36 -4.59 9.50
N PHE A 202 4.40 -5.41 9.44
CA PHE A 202 5.38 -5.38 8.35
C PHE A 202 5.03 -6.28 7.15
N ASP A 203 4.35 -7.41 7.36
CA ASP A 203 3.91 -8.26 6.25
C ASP A 203 2.80 -7.55 5.46
N THR A 204 1.93 -6.78 6.13
CA THR A 204 0.95 -5.92 5.45
C THR A 204 1.61 -4.88 4.56
N ILE A 205 2.69 -4.23 5.03
CA ILE A 205 3.49 -3.33 4.19
C ILE A 205 4.06 -4.07 2.98
N THR A 206 4.63 -5.26 3.19
CA THR A 206 5.23 -6.08 2.12
C THR A 206 4.20 -6.44 1.05
N PHE A 207 3.01 -6.91 1.45
CA PHE A 207 1.92 -7.19 0.52
C PHE A 207 1.43 -5.93 -0.19
N TRP A 208 1.39 -4.79 0.51
CA TRP A 208 1.01 -3.53 -0.11
C TRP A 208 1.99 -3.12 -1.22
N LEU A 209 3.31 -3.29 -1.03
CA LEU A 209 4.32 -3.03 -2.06
C LEU A 209 4.09 -3.89 -3.32
N ILE A 210 3.75 -5.17 -3.14
CA ILE A 210 3.42 -6.10 -4.23
C ILE A 210 2.16 -5.62 -4.98
N ILE A 211 1.11 -5.29 -4.24
CA ILE A 211 -0.19 -4.87 -4.80
C ILE A 211 -0.05 -3.54 -5.53
N ILE A 212 0.56 -2.53 -4.91
CA ILE A 212 0.72 -1.21 -5.53
C ILE A 212 1.67 -1.28 -6.72
N GLY A 213 2.73 -2.08 -6.66
CA GLY A 213 3.64 -2.32 -7.78
C GLY A 213 2.92 -2.93 -8.98
N THR A 214 2.08 -3.94 -8.72
CA THR A 214 1.21 -4.57 -9.74
C THR A 214 0.21 -3.57 -10.31
N GLY A 215 -0.39 -2.74 -9.45
CA GLY A 215 -1.25 -1.62 -9.84
C GLY A 215 -0.51 -0.67 -10.77
N MET A 216 0.59 -0.06 -10.34
CA MET A 216 1.35 0.89 -11.16
C MET A 216 1.80 0.30 -12.51
N TYR A 217 2.16 -0.98 -12.55
CA TYR A 217 2.54 -1.65 -13.80
C TYR A 217 1.35 -1.82 -14.77
N SER A 218 0.21 -2.32 -14.27
CA SER A 218 -1.00 -2.56 -15.07
C SER A 218 -1.67 -1.25 -15.49
N LEU A 219 -1.72 -0.29 -14.59
CA LEU A 219 -2.49 0.94 -14.70
C LEU A 219 -1.76 2.07 -15.40
N GLY A 220 -0.44 2.19 -15.19
CA GLY A 220 0.39 3.19 -15.87
C GLY A 220 0.39 3.06 -17.39
N GLY A 221 -0.13 1.95 -17.94
CA GLY A 221 -0.36 1.79 -19.36
C GLY A 221 -1.59 2.47 -19.91
N ALA A 222 -2.70 2.38 -19.18
CA ALA A 222 -3.98 2.83 -19.69
C ALA A 222 -4.05 4.36 -19.74
N ALA A 223 -3.52 5.04 -18.72
CA ALA A 223 -3.43 6.50 -18.71
C ALA A 223 -2.50 7.02 -19.82
N ASP A 224 -1.29 6.44 -19.96
CA ASP A 224 -0.35 6.80 -21.03
C ASP A 224 -0.95 6.58 -22.43
N GLN A 225 -1.69 5.47 -22.62
CA GLN A 225 -2.35 5.17 -23.89
C GLN A 225 -3.46 6.18 -24.20
N GLU A 226 -4.26 6.56 -23.22
CA GLU A 226 -5.32 7.55 -23.44
C GLU A 226 -4.72 8.93 -23.74
N SER A 227 -3.68 9.36 -23.03
CA SER A 227 -3.00 10.63 -23.33
C SER A 227 -2.40 10.64 -24.74
N ARG A 228 -1.81 9.52 -25.20
CA ARG A 228 -1.33 9.40 -26.58
C ARG A 228 -2.47 9.43 -27.58
N ARG A 229 -3.57 8.74 -27.30
CA ARG A 229 -4.76 8.72 -28.16
C ARG A 229 -5.35 10.11 -28.31
N VAL A 230 -5.46 10.87 -27.22
CA VAL A 230 -5.94 12.26 -27.25
C VAL A 230 -5.00 13.15 -28.07
N ALA A 231 -3.68 13.04 -27.86
CA ALA A 231 -2.70 13.82 -28.64
C ALA A 231 -2.72 13.47 -30.14
N GLU A 232 -2.91 12.20 -30.50
CA GLU A 232 -3.08 11.76 -31.89
C GLU A 232 -4.37 12.30 -32.51
N MET A 233 -5.48 12.30 -31.76
CA MET A 233 -6.73 12.92 -32.19
C MET A 233 -6.56 14.43 -32.38
N GLU A 234 -5.96 15.15 -31.44
CA GLU A 234 -5.70 16.59 -31.58
C GLU A 234 -4.84 16.90 -32.81
N ALA A 235 -3.82 16.09 -33.09
CA ALA A 235 -2.97 16.22 -34.27
C ALA A 235 -3.74 15.94 -35.58
N GLN A 236 -4.62 14.93 -35.58
CA GLN A 236 -5.39 14.54 -36.77
C GLN A 236 -6.50 15.55 -37.12
N TRP A 237 -7.17 16.12 -36.12
CA TRP A 237 -8.31 17.00 -36.33
C TRP A 237 -7.92 18.46 -36.64
N GLY A 238 -6.63 18.78 -36.69
CA GLY A 238 -6.16 20.12 -37.06
C GLY A 238 -6.63 21.22 -36.10
N VAL A 239 -7.13 20.85 -34.91
CA VAL A 239 -7.44 21.77 -33.82
C VAL A 239 -6.09 22.18 -33.23
N GLY A 240 -5.39 23.07 -33.92
CA GLY A 240 -4.16 23.64 -33.40
C GLY A 240 -4.42 24.27 -32.03
N PRO A 241 -3.41 24.32 -31.13
CA PRO A 241 -3.51 24.79 -29.75
C PRO A 241 -3.89 26.29 -29.58
N GLY A 242 -4.48 26.92 -30.59
CA GLY A 242 -4.79 28.34 -30.67
C GLY A 242 -6.27 28.70 -30.85
N VAL A 243 -7.20 27.75 -31.01
CA VAL A 243 -8.63 28.10 -31.08
C VAL A 243 -9.16 28.33 -29.66
N LYS A 244 -8.82 29.49 -29.08
CA LYS A 244 -9.55 30.02 -27.93
C LYS A 244 -11.01 30.08 -28.33
N ALA A 245 -11.85 29.30 -27.67
CA ALA A 245 -13.31 29.42 -27.77
C ALA A 245 -13.66 30.90 -27.63
N SER A 246 -14.11 31.52 -28.73
CA SER A 246 -14.43 32.94 -28.75
C SER A 246 -15.59 33.16 -27.78
N PRO A 247 -15.44 33.97 -26.71
CA PRO A 247 -16.46 34.15 -25.68
C PRO A 247 -17.58 35.10 -26.15
N GLY A 248 -18.17 34.82 -27.32
CA GLY A 248 -19.04 35.77 -28.02
C GLY A 248 -20.33 35.22 -28.64
N ALA A 249 -20.64 33.93 -28.55
CA ALA A 249 -21.89 33.39 -29.09
C ALA A 249 -22.87 33.04 -27.98
N THR A 250 -23.35 34.05 -27.26
CA THR A 250 -24.65 34.01 -26.57
C THR A 250 -25.74 34.06 -27.65
N GLY A 251 -25.90 32.96 -28.37
CA GLY A 251 -27.04 32.72 -29.25
C GLY A 251 -28.16 32.13 -28.41
N SER A 252 -29.11 32.97 -28.02
CA SER A 252 -30.36 32.59 -27.37
C SER A 252 -31.19 31.74 -28.34
N THR A 253 -30.92 30.44 -28.47
CA THR A 253 -31.88 29.50 -29.02
C THR A 253 -32.86 29.14 -27.91
N GLU A 254 -33.92 29.94 -27.87
CA GLU A 254 -35.23 29.64 -27.30
C GLU A 254 -35.69 28.26 -27.82
N LEU A 255 -35.42 27.21 -27.04
CA LEU A 255 -35.96 25.89 -27.31
C LEU A 255 -37.37 25.84 -26.70
N THR A 256 -38.35 25.86 -27.59
CA THR A 256 -39.76 25.70 -27.31
C THR A 256 -40.00 24.34 -26.65
N GLU A 257 -40.58 24.34 -25.46
CA GLU A 257 -41.06 23.14 -24.76
C GLU A 257 -42.15 22.44 -25.58
N PRO A 258 -42.04 21.12 -25.86
CA PRO A 258 -43.19 20.31 -26.13
C PRO A 258 -43.82 19.91 -24.79
N THR A 259 -44.97 20.53 -24.51
CA THR A 259 -45.97 20.07 -23.55
C THR A 259 -46.41 18.66 -23.93
N GLU A 260 -46.04 17.66 -23.13
CA GLU A 260 -46.68 16.34 -23.17
C GLU A 260 -47.28 15.99 -21.81
N SER A 261 -48.52 15.54 -21.92
CA SER A 261 -49.58 15.49 -20.94
C SER A 261 -49.47 14.34 -19.94
N THR A 262 -49.89 14.66 -18.72
CA THR A 262 -50.49 13.83 -17.67
C THR A 262 -51.17 12.51 -18.10
N GLU A 263 -50.80 11.41 -17.41
CA GLU A 263 -51.69 10.30 -17.01
C GLU A 263 -51.05 9.60 -15.79
N SER A 264 -51.43 9.91 -14.54
CA SER A 264 -52.59 9.44 -13.74
C SER A 264 -52.55 7.95 -13.30
N ALA A 265 -52.45 7.79 -11.97
CA ALA A 265 -53.18 6.85 -11.10
C ALA A 265 -52.74 5.37 -10.93
N GLY A 266 -52.71 4.97 -9.65
CA GLY A 266 -52.82 3.59 -9.14
C GLY A 266 -51.51 3.08 -8.53
N SER A 267 -51.45 2.44 -7.36
CA SER A 267 -52.44 1.95 -6.42
C SER A 267 -51.69 1.57 -5.13
N ALA A 268 -52.36 1.73 -3.99
CA ALA A 268 -51.94 1.25 -2.69
C ALA A 268 -51.94 -0.29 -2.58
N GLY A 269 -51.08 -0.81 -1.71
CA GLY A 269 -51.13 -2.16 -1.12
C GLY A 269 -50.03 -2.24 -0.05
N SER A 270 -50.30 -2.07 1.25
CA SER A 270 -51.05 -2.93 2.20
C SER A 270 -50.39 -4.29 2.48
N ALA A 271 -49.84 -4.38 3.70
CA ALA A 271 -49.91 -5.48 4.68
C ALA A 271 -49.19 -6.83 4.43
N GLY A 272 -48.49 -7.28 5.49
CA GLY A 272 -47.99 -8.63 5.73
C GLY A 272 -46.85 -8.60 6.77
N SER A 273 -47.12 -8.51 8.08
CA SER A 273 -47.56 -9.56 9.01
C SER A 273 -46.54 -10.70 9.23
N ALA A 274 -45.96 -10.68 10.44
CA ALA A 274 -45.76 -11.78 11.40
C ALA A 274 -45.02 -13.08 11.02
N GLY A 275 -44.11 -13.46 11.93
CA GLY A 275 -43.54 -14.81 12.11
C GLY A 275 -42.05 -14.71 12.45
N SER A 276 -41.47 -15.37 13.44
CA SER A 276 -41.93 -16.35 14.42
C SER A 276 -40.83 -16.45 15.49
N ALA A 277 -41.24 -16.73 16.72
CA ALA A 277 -40.37 -17.15 17.81
C ALA A 277 -39.79 -18.57 17.59
N GLY A 278 -38.76 -18.90 18.38
CA GLY A 278 -38.12 -20.23 18.48
C GLY A 278 -36.60 -20.09 18.31
N SER A 279 -35.70 -20.60 19.15
CA SER A 279 -35.79 -21.69 20.11
C SER A 279 -34.66 -21.59 21.14
N THR A 280 -34.99 -21.95 22.37
CA THR A 280 -34.13 -22.30 23.50
C THR A 280 -33.26 -23.54 23.25
N GLY A 281 -32.10 -23.57 23.91
CA GLY A 281 -31.25 -24.74 24.23
C GLY A 281 -29.94 -24.21 24.84
N SER A 282 -29.65 -24.25 26.14
CA SER A 282 -29.64 -25.36 27.12
C SER A 282 -28.89 -26.59 26.60
N THR A 283 -27.61 -26.75 26.99
CA THR A 283 -27.16 -27.77 27.96
C THR A 283 -25.63 -27.82 28.12
N ALA A 284 -25.23 -28.04 29.39
CA ALA A 284 -24.11 -28.83 29.90
C ALA A 284 -22.67 -28.27 29.76
N GLU A 285 -21.92 -27.99 30.83
CA GLU A 285 -21.53 -28.86 31.98
C GLU A 285 -20.68 -30.05 31.52
N GLU A 286 -19.35 -29.92 31.58
CA GLU A 286 -18.47 -31.03 31.95
C GLU A 286 -17.12 -30.52 32.50
N LYS A 287 -16.94 -30.81 33.80
CA LYS A 287 -15.71 -31.02 34.61
C LYS A 287 -14.45 -30.18 34.39
#